data_AF-A0A7V4UQ27-F1
#
_entry.id   AF-A0A7V4UQ27-F1
#
_cell.length_a   1.000
_cell.length_b   1.000
_cell.length_c   1.000
_cell.angle_alpha   90.00
_cell.angle_beta   90.00
_cell.angle_gamma   90.00
#
_symmetry.space_group_name_H-M   'P 1'
#
loop_
_entity.id
_entity.type
_entity.pdbx_description
1 polymer ?
#
loop_
_entity_poly.entity_id
_entity_poly.type
_entity_poly.pdbx_seq_one_letter_code
_entity_poly.pdbx_strand_id
1 'polypeptide(L)'
;MPSPRPIQRSRSSCWAAAAEARLRAFSGSGGAGVFAWDLYISGPTSALAGFKPVGGFDPLKPALILPEVKEDSYWIGGFDSGWADREKKLFYVFAGTLAGDNIYLNGDLVAADEFKSARNLLDPKWRGKIVIQDPRIEGKGLTDILVMSLAYGEDFVRKLLAEQKPAVSRDRRRLVEWMVRGRYPIAIGLNEYVLVLFQGTGVGQNISPVIDPKTEIYWASGSSGIGLFNRAPHPNAAKVYLNWLLSRSGQLDWVQT
;
A
#
# COMPACT_ATOMS: atom_id res chain seq x y z
N MET A 1 0.66 -52.90 5.03
CA MET A 1 0.73 -51.69 4.19
C MET A 1 -0.08 -50.58 4.87
N PRO A 2 0.52 -49.50 5.37
CA PRO A 2 -0.23 -48.40 5.95
C PRO A 2 -0.63 -47.39 4.85
N SER A 3 -1.93 -47.09 4.79
CA SER A 3 -2.53 -46.07 3.92
C SER A 3 -2.02 -44.66 4.29
N PRO A 4 -1.67 -43.79 3.31
CA PRO A 4 -1.28 -42.42 3.61
C PRO A 4 -2.52 -41.53 3.84
N ARG A 5 -2.54 -40.80 4.96
CA ARG A 5 -3.50 -39.72 5.20
C ARG A 5 -3.21 -38.55 4.24
N PRO A 6 -4.22 -37.90 3.64
CA PRO A 6 -3.99 -36.69 2.88
C PRO A 6 -4.00 -35.49 3.84
N ILE A 7 -2.84 -34.86 4.06
CA ILE A 7 -2.77 -33.47 4.52
C ILE A 7 -2.17 -32.66 3.38
N GLN A 8 -3.05 -32.16 2.51
CA GLN A 8 -2.77 -31.02 1.64
C GLN A 8 -3.94 -30.05 1.78
N ARG A 9 -3.91 -29.19 2.81
CA ARG A 9 -4.57 -27.89 2.66
C ARG A 9 -3.66 -27.06 1.76
N SER A 10 -4.01 -26.98 0.49
CA SER A 10 -3.30 -26.17 -0.49
C SER A 10 -3.23 -24.72 -0.02
N ARG A 11 -2.13 -24.02 -0.32
CA ARG A 11 -1.99 -22.58 -0.02
C ARG A 11 -3.15 -21.75 -0.57
N SER A 12 -3.81 -22.19 -1.65
CA SER A 12 -5.02 -21.57 -2.20
C SER A 12 -6.21 -21.53 -1.22
N SER A 13 -6.37 -22.55 -0.36
CA SER A 13 -7.46 -22.59 0.62
C SER A 13 -7.31 -21.55 1.74
N CYS A 14 -6.08 -21.16 2.07
CA CYS A 14 -5.80 -20.18 3.13
C CYS A 14 -6.09 -18.75 2.66
N TRP A 15 -5.77 -18.44 1.39
CA TRP A 15 -6.10 -17.16 0.77
C TRP A 15 -7.61 -16.99 0.55
N ALA A 16 -8.30 -18.05 0.11
CA ALA A 16 -9.74 -18.04 -0.06
C ALA A 16 -10.48 -17.78 1.27
N ALA A 17 -10.08 -18.45 2.36
CA ALA A 17 -10.68 -18.24 3.68
C ALA A 17 -10.44 -16.83 4.23
N ALA A 18 -9.25 -16.24 4.01
CA ALA A 18 -8.96 -14.86 4.41
C ALA A 18 -9.73 -13.83 3.57
N ALA A 19 -9.91 -14.08 2.26
CA ALA A 19 -10.70 -13.25 1.37
C ALA A 19 -12.20 -13.32 1.70
N GLU A 20 -12.73 -14.51 2.00
CA GLU A 20 -14.09 -14.70 2.49
C GLU A 20 -14.32 -14.04 3.85
N ALA A 21 -13.37 -14.14 4.79
CA ALA A 21 -13.45 -13.46 6.08
C ALA A 21 -13.45 -11.93 5.92
N ARG A 22 -12.65 -11.40 4.98
CA ARG A 22 -12.67 -9.97 4.63
C ARG A 22 -14.03 -9.59 4.02
N LEU A 23 -14.53 -10.33 3.03
CA LEU A 23 -15.88 -10.08 2.49
C LEU A 23 -16.97 -10.13 3.55
N ARG A 24 -16.90 -11.07 4.51
CA ARG A 24 -17.83 -11.17 5.64
C ARG A 24 -17.72 -9.99 6.60
N ALA A 25 -16.52 -9.44 6.80
CA ALA A 25 -16.33 -8.22 7.58
C ALA A 25 -16.91 -6.99 6.85
N PHE A 26 -16.87 -6.97 5.52
CA PHE A 26 -17.45 -5.91 4.70
C PHE A 26 -18.96 -6.11 4.44
N SER A 27 -19.52 -7.31 4.46
CA SER A 27 -20.97 -7.57 4.30
C SER A 27 -21.80 -7.25 5.54
N GLY A 28 -21.25 -6.54 6.53
CA GLY A 28 -21.84 -6.41 7.86
C GLY A 28 -21.73 -7.73 8.64
N SER A 29 -21.64 -7.62 9.97
CA SER A 29 -21.53 -8.77 10.87
C SER A 29 -22.81 -9.62 10.84
N GLY A 30 -22.84 -10.63 9.98
CA GLY A 30 -23.89 -11.64 9.95
C GLY A 30 -23.99 -12.25 8.56
N GLY A 31 -23.90 -13.58 8.46
CA GLY A 31 -23.98 -14.33 7.20
C GLY A 31 -25.30 -14.24 6.42
N ALA A 32 -26.07 -13.16 6.56
CA ALA A 32 -27.14 -12.77 5.65
C ALA A 32 -26.49 -11.86 4.59
N GLY A 33 -26.63 -12.18 3.30
CA GLY A 33 -26.01 -11.43 2.19
C GLY A 33 -26.44 -9.95 2.06
N VAL A 34 -26.11 -9.14 3.07
CA VAL A 34 -26.30 -7.70 3.13
C VAL A 34 -25.07 -7.05 2.50
N PHE A 35 -25.28 -6.36 1.40
CA PHE A 35 -24.25 -5.58 0.73
C PHE A 35 -24.37 -4.15 1.25
N ALA A 36 -23.48 -3.77 2.17
CA ALA A 36 -23.56 -2.48 2.87
C ALA A 36 -22.75 -1.35 2.20
N TRP A 37 -21.93 -1.68 1.20
CA TRP A 37 -20.97 -0.74 0.62
C TRP A 37 -21.16 -0.61 -0.89
N ASP A 38 -21.10 0.62 -1.37
CA ASP A 38 -21.23 0.95 -2.79
C ASP A 38 -19.87 0.98 -3.50
N LEU A 39 -18.92 1.70 -2.92
CA LEU A 39 -17.61 1.96 -3.49
C LEU A 39 -16.51 1.57 -2.50
N TYR A 40 -15.36 1.17 -3.03
CA TYR A 40 -14.14 0.95 -2.25
C TYR A 40 -13.10 1.99 -2.66
N ILE A 41 -12.75 2.90 -1.75
CA ILE A 41 -11.71 3.91 -1.96
C ILE A 41 -10.57 3.63 -1.00
N SER A 42 -9.44 3.13 -1.51
CA SER A 42 -8.24 2.79 -0.72
C SER A 42 -7.11 2.36 -1.67
N GLY A 43 -6.13 1.61 -1.17
CA GLY A 43 -5.01 1.09 -1.94
C GLY A 43 -5.32 -0.18 -2.74
N PRO A 44 -4.57 -0.43 -3.83
CA PRO A 44 -4.82 -1.53 -4.76
C PRO A 44 -4.55 -2.92 -4.18
N THR A 45 -3.71 -3.07 -3.14
CA THR A 45 -3.36 -4.39 -2.61
C THR A 45 -4.59 -5.15 -2.09
N SER A 46 -5.41 -4.51 -1.25
CA SER A 46 -6.64 -5.13 -0.74
C SER A 46 -7.71 -5.27 -1.83
N ALA A 47 -7.77 -4.33 -2.78
CA ALA A 47 -8.63 -4.44 -3.96
C ALA A 47 -8.35 -5.72 -4.76
N LEU A 48 -7.09 -5.90 -5.17
CA LEU A 48 -6.69 -6.91 -6.13
C LEU A 48 -6.37 -8.26 -5.50
N ALA A 49 -5.82 -8.31 -4.29
CA ALA A 49 -5.52 -9.57 -3.61
C ALA A 49 -6.66 -10.04 -2.69
N GLY A 50 -7.50 -9.11 -2.22
CA GLY A 50 -8.62 -9.41 -1.32
C GLY A 50 -9.94 -9.61 -2.07
N PHE A 51 -10.42 -8.58 -2.77
CA PHE A 51 -11.77 -8.57 -3.32
C PHE A 51 -11.89 -9.14 -4.73
N LYS A 52 -10.91 -8.90 -5.60
CA LYS A 52 -10.93 -9.42 -6.97
C LYS A 52 -11.07 -10.97 -7.06
N PRO A 53 -10.31 -11.78 -6.30
CA PRO A 53 -10.37 -13.25 -6.43
C PRO A 53 -11.73 -13.86 -6.06
N VAL A 54 -12.50 -13.14 -5.26
CA VAL A 54 -13.84 -13.53 -4.78
C VAL A 54 -14.96 -12.82 -5.55
N GLY A 55 -14.62 -12.16 -6.66
CA GLY A 55 -15.57 -11.48 -7.53
C GLY A 55 -16.23 -10.25 -6.89
N GLY A 56 -15.61 -9.62 -5.90
CA GLY A 56 -16.21 -8.56 -5.09
C GLY A 56 -16.49 -7.23 -5.81
N PHE A 57 -16.00 -7.03 -7.04
CA PHE A 57 -16.18 -5.80 -7.81
C PHE A 57 -16.89 -6.03 -9.14
N ASP A 58 -17.73 -5.08 -9.52
CA ASP A 58 -18.26 -4.95 -10.89
C ASP A 58 -17.29 -4.12 -11.74
N PRO A 59 -17.25 -4.32 -13.08
CA PRO A 59 -16.47 -3.47 -13.97
C PRO A 59 -16.88 -2.00 -13.85
N LEU A 60 -15.90 -1.10 -13.76
CA LEU A 60 -16.11 0.34 -13.62
C LEU A 60 -16.57 1.00 -14.93
N LYS A 61 -16.06 0.55 -16.10
CA LYS A 61 -16.30 1.22 -17.40
C LYS A 61 -17.81 1.50 -17.70
N PRO A 62 -18.75 0.56 -17.48
CA PRO A 62 -20.18 0.82 -17.64
C PRO A 62 -20.77 1.90 -16.70
N ALA A 63 -20.13 2.17 -15.57
CA ALA A 63 -20.52 3.20 -14.62
C ALA A 63 -19.94 4.59 -14.96
N LEU A 64 -19.00 4.69 -15.91
CA LEU A 64 -18.37 5.95 -16.34
C LEU A 64 -19.15 6.60 -17.47
N ILE A 65 -20.07 7.50 -17.11
CA ILE A 65 -21.05 8.11 -18.02
C ILE A 65 -20.60 9.48 -18.54
N LEU A 66 -19.75 10.20 -17.82
CA LEU A 66 -19.24 11.50 -18.27
C LEU A 66 -18.15 11.29 -19.33
N PRO A 67 -18.23 11.94 -20.51
CA PRO A 67 -17.19 11.85 -21.54
C PRO A 67 -15.83 12.34 -21.05
N GLU A 68 -15.78 13.44 -20.29
CA GLU A 68 -14.53 14.02 -19.78
C GLU A 68 -13.71 13.05 -18.91
N VAL A 69 -14.37 12.13 -18.21
CA VAL A 69 -13.71 11.14 -17.35
C VAL A 69 -12.82 10.21 -18.18
N LYS A 70 -13.18 9.97 -19.44
CA LYS A 70 -12.47 9.05 -20.35
C LYS A 70 -11.59 9.78 -21.37
N GLU A 71 -11.46 11.10 -21.25
CA GLU A 71 -10.65 11.92 -22.15
C GLU A 71 -9.17 11.71 -21.84
N ASP A 72 -8.45 11.04 -22.75
CA ASP A 72 -7.06 10.63 -22.55
C ASP A 72 -6.14 11.80 -22.22
N SER A 73 -6.37 12.97 -22.82
CA SER A 73 -5.55 14.16 -22.57
C SER A 73 -5.62 14.71 -21.14
N TYR A 74 -6.60 14.28 -20.35
CA TYR A 74 -6.75 14.70 -18.95
C TYR A 74 -6.04 13.78 -17.95
N TRP A 75 -5.52 12.63 -18.41
CA TRP A 75 -4.88 11.64 -17.55
C TRP A 75 -3.39 11.48 -17.88
N ILE A 76 -2.56 11.33 -16.84
CA ILE A 76 -1.13 11.09 -17.00
C ILE A 76 -0.94 9.75 -17.72
N GLY A 77 -0.45 9.78 -18.96
CA GLY A 77 -0.28 8.57 -19.79
C GLY A 77 -1.58 8.03 -20.40
N GLY A 78 -2.65 8.83 -20.46
CA GLY A 78 -3.98 8.43 -20.97
C GLY A 78 -4.86 7.80 -19.91
N PHE A 79 -6.18 7.75 -20.15
CA PHE A 79 -7.17 7.22 -19.19
C PHE A 79 -6.84 5.77 -18.82
N ASP A 80 -6.39 4.99 -19.81
CA ASP A 80 -6.11 3.58 -19.62
C ASP A 80 -4.83 3.29 -18.79
N SER A 81 -4.08 4.31 -18.36
CA SER A 81 -2.92 4.19 -17.46
C SER A 81 -3.31 4.03 -15.99
N GLY A 82 -4.52 4.50 -15.60
CA GLY A 82 -4.98 4.49 -14.21
C GLY A 82 -5.39 3.11 -13.69
N TRP A 83 -5.55 2.11 -14.56
CA TRP A 83 -5.98 0.78 -14.14
C TRP A 83 -4.91 0.03 -13.35
N ALA A 84 -5.25 -0.40 -12.13
CA ALA A 84 -4.36 -1.23 -11.32
C ALA A 84 -4.45 -2.72 -11.67
N ASP A 85 -5.56 -3.15 -12.29
CA ASP A 85 -5.75 -4.51 -12.78
C ASP A 85 -5.35 -4.65 -14.25
N ARG A 86 -4.72 -5.79 -14.59
CA ARG A 86 -4.24 -6.08 -15.96
C ARG A 86 -5.38 -6.08 -17.00
N GLU A 87 -6.59 -6.42 -16.56
CA GLU A 87 -7.78 -6.51 -17.39
C GLU A 87 -8.40 -5.13 -17.67
N LYS A 88 -7.95 -4.09 -16.97
CA LYS A 88 -8.38 -2.69 -17.11
C LYS A 88 -9.89 -2.49 -16.89
N LYS A 89 -10.41 -3.05 -15.79
CA LYS A 89 -11.86 -3.10 -15.53
C LYS A 89 -12.27 -2.80 -14.10
N LEU A 90 -11.49 -3.17 -13.09
CA LEU A 90 -12.02 -3.34 -11.74
C LEU A 90 -11.60 -2.25 -10.76
N PHE A 91 -10.36 -1.76 -10.86
CA PHE A 91 -9.83 -0.82 -9.90
C PHE A 91 -9.01 0.28 -10.58
N TYR A 92 -9.45 1.53 -10.40
CA TYR A 92 -8.89 2.70 -11.08
C TYR A 92 -8.18 3.61 -10.07
N VAL A 93 -6.88 3.82 -10.25
CA VAL A 93 -6.06 4.77 -9.50
C VAL A 93 -6.28 6.15 -10.10
N PHE A 94 -6.91 7.02 -9.34
CA PHE A 94 -7.30 8.35 -9.81
C PHE A 94 -6.37 9.47 -9.33
N ALA A 95 -5.60 9.22 -8.28
CA ALA A 95 -4.56 10.14 -7.84
C ALA A 95 -3.33 9.38 -7.32
N GLY A 96 -2.27 10.11 -7.03
CA GLY A 96 -1.07 9.59 -6.42
C GLY A 96 -0.18 10.71 -5.93
N THR A 97 0.78 10.35 -5.10
CA THR A 97 1.78 11.26 -4.56
C THR A 97 3.15 10.84 -5.05
N LEU A 98 4.01 11.83 -5.31
CA LEU A 98 5.42 11.55 -5.48
C LEU A 98 5.98 11.15 -4.11
N ALA A 99 6.59 9.97 -4.07
CA ALA A 99 7.19 9.39 -2.87
C ALA A 99 8.67 9.12 -3.11
N GLY A 100 9.44 9.10 -2.02
CA GLY A 100 10.89 8.88 -2.03
C GLY A 100 11.46 8.48 -0.66
N ASP A 101 10.58 8.32 0.33
CA ASP A 101 10.87 8.16 1.74
C ASP A 101 10.94 6.67 2.14
N ASN A 102 11.71 5.88 1.39
CA ASN A 102 11.75 4.42 1.56
C ASN A 102 12.55 3.98 2.79
N ILE A 103 13.42 4.85 3.29
CA ILE A 103 14.30 4.62 4.44
C ILE A 103 14.25 5.85 5.31
N TYR A 104 14.10 5.67 6.61
CA TYR A 104 14.20 6.72 7.61
C TYR A 104 15.35 6.45 8.57
N LEU A 105 16.02 7.52 8.98
CA LEU A 105 17.09 7.48 9.98
C LEU A 105 16.68 8.28 11.20
N ASN A 106 17.13 7.83 12.36
CA ASN A 106 17.21 8.66 13.55
C ASN A 106 18.60 9.35 13.55
N GLY A 107 18.61 10.66 13.35
CA GLY A 107 19.83 11.48 13.23
C GLY A 107 20.68 11.58 14.50
N ASP A 108 20.15 11.23 15.68
CA ASP A 108 20.96 11.17 16.91
C ASP A 108 21.84 9.92 16.96
N LEU A 109 21.49 8.90 16.16
CA LEU A 109 22.12 7.57 16.18
C LEU A 109 22.85 7.22 14.88
N VAL A 110 22.55 7.92 13.79
CA VAL A 110 23.15 7.72 12.47
C VAL A 110 23.47 9.08 11.88
N ALA A 111 24.74 9.31 11.54
CA ALA A 111 25.09 10.52 10.81
C ALA A 111 24.55 10.45 9.37
N ALA A 112 24.01 11.57 8.89
CA ALA A 112 23.31 11.61 7.60
C ALA A 112 24.19 11.21 6.41
N ASP A 113 25.51 11.39 6.51
CA ASP A 113 26.49 11.05 5.48
C ASP A 113 26.81 9.54 5.41
N GLU A 114 26.46 8.76 6.43
CA GLU A 114 26.61 7.30 6.45
C GLU A 114 25.63 6.59 5.52
N PHE A 115 24.57 7.28 5.08
CA PHE A 115 23.51 6.74 4.23
C PHE A 115 23.32 7.61 2.99
N LYS A 116 23.78 7.08 1.85
CA LYS A 116 23.60 7.71 0.54
C LYS A 116 22.69 6.91 -0.38
N SER A 117 22.37 5.67 0.01
CA SER A 117 21.48 4.78 -0.73
C SER A 117 21.07 3.57 0.10
N ALA A 118 20.07 2.82 -0.39
CA ALA A 118 19.65 1.55 0.18
C ALA A 118 20.78 0.52 0.27
N ARG A 119 21.83 0.61 -0.56
CA ARG A 119 23.00 -0.29 -0.47
C ARG A 119 23.67 -0.24 0.91
N ASN A 120 23.66 0.91 1.57
CA ASN A 120 24.22 1.07 2.89
C ASN A 120 23.51 0.21 3.95
N LEU A 121 22.25 -0.20 3.72
CA LEU A 121 21.52 -1.13 4.59
C LEU A 121 22.20 -2.49 4.74
N LEU A 122 23.06 -2.90 3.80
CA LEU A 122 23.77 -4.18 3.85
C LEU A 122 25.10 -4.11 4.62
N ASP A 123 25.51 -2.95 5.11
CA ASP A 123 26.68 -2.86 5.98
C ASP A 123 26.45 -3.70 7.26
N PRO A 124 27.36 -4.66 7.58
CA PRO A 124 27.22 -5.51 8.76
C PRO A 124 27.03 -4.75 10.09
N LYS A 125 27.46 -3.48 10.19
CA LYS A 125 27.27 -2.65 11.40
C LYS A 125 25.80 -2.35 11.71
N TRP A 126 24.91 -2.49 10.71
CA TRP A 126 23.46 -2.28 10.85
C TRP A 126 22.68 -3.55 11.16
N ARG A 127 23.35 -4.69 11.23
CA ARG A 127 22.70 -5.96 11.55
C ARG A 127 22.00 -5.89 12.90
N GLY A 128 20.71 -6.21 12.92
CA GLY A 128 19.84 -6.15 14.10
C GLY A 128 19.42 -4.72 14.50
N LYS A 129 19.78 -3.68 13.74
CA LYS A 129 19.48 -2.27 14.02
C LYS A 129 18.39 -1.68 13.12
N ILE A 130 17.84 -2.47 12.21
CA ILE A 130 16.79 -2.06 11.28
C ILE A 130 15.44 -2.52 11.81
N VAL A 131 14.44 -1.65 11.82
CA VAL A 131 13.03 -2.02 11.95
C VAL A 131 12.33 -1.94 10.60
N ILE A 132 11.43 -2.88 10.31
CA ILE A 132 10.65 -2.89 9.08
C ILE A 132 9.17 -3.13 9.37
N GLN A 133 8.29 -2.39 8.68
CA GLN A 133 6.87 -2.76 8.64
C GLN A 133 6.74 -4.10 7.89
N ASP A 134 6.03 -5.08 8.46
CA ASP A 134 5.90 -6.42 7.89
C ASP A 134 5.59 -6.38 6.38
N PRO A 135 6.54 -6.75 5.49
CA PRO A 135 6.37 -6.60 4.06
C PRO A 135 5.46 -7.67 3.44
N ARG A 136 4.91 -8.58 4.27
CA ARG A 136 3.99 -9.64 3.82
C ARG A 136 2.53 -9.20 3.84
N ILE A 137 2.24 -8.02 4.39
CA ILE A 137 0.90 -7.45 4.46
C ILE A 137 0.85 -6.12 3.70
N GLU A 138 -0.36 -5.62 3.43
CA GLU A 138 -0.55 -4.34 2.77
C GLU A 138 0.05 -3.17 3.58
N GLY A 139 0.75 -2.27 2.88
CA GLY A 139 1.30 -1.04 3.47
C GLY A 139 2.67 -0.66 2.93
N LYS A 140 3.25 0.38 3.57
CA LYS A 140 4.53 1.00 3.22
C LYS A 140 5.69 -0.01 3.21
N GLY A 141 5.74 -0.97 4.14
CA GLY A 141 6.78 -2.00 4.16
C GLY A 141 6.82 -2.88 2.91
N LEU A 142 5.66 -3.28 2.38
CA LEU A 142 5.59 -4.00 1.10
C LEU A 142 6.01 -3.10 -0.06
N THR A 143 5.53 -1.85 -0.09
CA THR A 143 5.87 -0.88 -1.13
C THR A 143 7.36 -0.58 -1.17
N ASP A 144 7.97 -0.23 -0.03
CA ASP A 144 9.39 0.14 0.05
C ASP A 144 10.28 -1.04 -0.34
N ILE A 145 9.94 -2.27 0.06
CA ILE A 145 10.67 -3.48 -0.37
C ILE A 145 10.51 -3.73 -1.88
N LEU A 146 9.32 -3.51 -2.45
CA LEU A 146 9.11 -3.63 -3.88
C LEU A 146 9.94 -2.59 -4.65
N VAL A 147 9.93 -1.33 -4.21
CA VAL A 147 10.71 -0.24 -4.81
C VAL A 147 12.20 -0.56 -4.76
N MET A 148 12.71 -1.01 -3.61
CA MET A 148 14.10 -1.45 -3.48
C MET A 148 14.42 -2.65 -4.38
N SER A 149 13.50 -3.62 -4.50
CA SER A 149 13.67 -4.77 -5.38
C SER A 149 13.78 -4.35 -6.85
N LEU A 150 12.96 -3.39 -7.30
CA LEU A 150 13.00 -2.87 -8.67
C LEU A 150 14.29 -2.08 -8.93
N ALA A 151 14.77 -1.31 -7.95
CA ALA A 151 15.95 -0.45 -8.09
C ALA A 151 17.30 -1.19 -7.95
N TYR A 152 17.34 -2.23 -7.11
CA TYR A 152 18.57 -2.92 -6.69
C TYR A 152 18.59 -4.43 -6.96
N GLY A 153 17.46 -5.01 -7.38
CA GLY A 153 17.31 -6.43 -7.66
C GLY A 153 16.82 -7.26 -6.47
N GLU A 154 16.20 -8.40 -6.77
CA GLU A 154 15.67 -9.33 -5.75
C GLU A 154 16.76 -9.85 -4.81
N ASP A 155 17.98 -10.07 -5.31
CA ASP A 155 19.10 -10.53 -4.51
C ASP A 155 19.50 -9.53 -3.42
N PHE A 156 19.39 -8.23 -3.70
CA PHE A 156 19.62 -7.19 -2.69
C PHE A 156 18.61 -7.31 -1.54
N VAL A 157 17.32 -7.40 -1.88
CA VAL A 157 16.24 -7.56 -0.88
C VAL A 157 16.38 -8.85 -0.10
N ARG A 158 16.74 -9.96 -0.78
CA ARG A 158 17.00 -11.25 -0.13
C ARG A 158 18.08 -11.13 0.93
N LYS A 159 19.22 -10.50 0.60
CA LYS A 159 20.32 -10.28 1.55
C LYS A 159 19.90 -9.36 2.69
N LEU A 160 19.18 -8.28 2.39
CA LEU A 160 18.66 -7.34 3.40
C LEU A 160 17.80 -8.08 4.43
N LEU A 161 16.81 -8.84 3.97
CA LEU A 161 15.87 -9.52 4.86
C LEU A 161 16.50 -10.73 5.59
N ALA A 162 17.42 -11.45 4.96
CA ALA A 162 18.03 -12.65 5.54
C ALA A 162 19.23 -12.36 6.45
N GLU A 163 20.12 -11.46 6.04
CA GLU A 163 21.43 -11.27 6.68
C GLU A 163 21.39 -10.19 7.77
N GLN A 164 20.63 -9.11 7.54
CA GLN A 164 20.56 -7.96 8.46
C GLN A 164 19.65 -8.19 9.65
N LYS A 165 18.80 -9.23 9.65
CA LYS A 165 17.88 -9.57 10.75
C LYS A 165 17.04 -8.38 11.24
N PRO A 166 16.28 -7.71 10.35
CA PRO A 166 15.46 -6.59 10.76
C PRO A 166 14.37 -7.02 11.75
N ALA A 167 14.08 -6.17 12.73
CA ALA A 167 12.93 -6.34 13.60
C ALA A 167 11.64 -6.04 12.82
N VAL A 168 10.65 -6.92 12.89
CA VAL A 168 9.41 -6.79 12.11
C VAL A 168 8.28 -6.26 13.00
N SER A 169 7.61 -5.19 12.57
CA SER A 169 6.38 -4.69 13.21
C SER A 169 5.19 -4.74 12.26
N ARG A 170 4.05 -5.22 12.75
CA ARG A 170 2.76 -5.08 12.05
C ARG A 170 2.02 -3.80 12.45
N ASP A 171 2.38 -3.21 13.58
CA ASP A 171 1.78 -1.99 14.09
C ASP A 171 2.60 -0.77 13.65
N ARG A 172 1.96 0.13 12.89
CA ARG A 172 2.62 1.30 12.29
C ARG A 172 3.07 2.29 13.36
N ARG A 173 2.24 2.50 14.39
CA ARG A 173 2.55 3.44 15.48
C ARG A 173 3.75 2.97 16.31
N ARG A 174 3.80 1.68 16.63
CA ARG A 174 4.91 1.05 17.37
C ARG A 174 6.23 1.16 16.63
N LEU A 175 6.22 1.00 15.31
CA LEU A 175 7.43 1.15 14.50
C LEU A 175 8.00 2.57 14.64
N VAL A 176 7.15 3.59 14.50
CA VAL A 176 7.55 5.00 14.70
C VAL A 176 8.02 5.22 16.14
N GLU A 177 7.27 4.74 17.13
CA GLU A 177 7.64 4.89 18.55
C GLU A 177 9.00 4.28 18.86
N TRP A 178 9.33 3.11 18.30
CA TRP A 178 10.65 2.51 18.51
C TRP A 178 11.78 3.35 17.93
N MET A 179 11.58 4.01 16.80
CA MET A 179 12.58 4.93 16.26
C MET A 179 12.69 6.22 17.07
N VAL A 180 11.54 6.79 17.46
CA VAL A 180 11.47 8.00 18.31
C VAL A 180 12.19 7.77 19.64
N ARG A 181 12.06 6.58 20.22
CA ARG A 181 12.76 6.19 21.47
C ARG A 181 14.21 5.75 21.26
N GLY A 182 14.73 5.81 20.03
CA GLY A 182 16.10 5.40 19.71
C GLY A 182 16.37 3.89 19.81
N ARG A 183 15.34 3.05 19.87
CA ARG A 183 15.51 1.59 19.93
C ARG A 183 16.06 1.03 18.61
N TYR A 184 15.61 1.58 17.49
CA TYR A 184 16.12 1.25 16.17
C TYR A 184 16.52 2.54 15.45
N PRO A 185 17.78 2.67 15.00
CA PRO A 185 18.24 3.84 14.28
C PRO A 185 17.73 3.95 12.84
N ILE A 186 17.29 2.84 12.23
CA ILE A 186 16.92 2.77 10.82
C ILE A 186 15.53 2.13 10.69
N ALA A 187 14.64 2.71 9.90
CA ALA A 187 13.38 2.10 9.52
C ALA A 187 13.16 2.00 8.02
N ILE A 188 12.44 0.95 7.64
CA ILE A 188 11.86 0.73 6.31
C ILE A 188 10.34 0.57 6.50
N GLY A 189 9.53 1.19 5.65
CA GLY A 189 8.08 1.13 5.80
C GLY A 189 7.55 2.00 6.95
N LEU A 190 8.26 3.07 7.33
CA LEU A 190 7.73 4.03 8.30
C LEU A 190 6.56 4.78 7.69
N ASN A 191 5.50 4.97 8.48
CA ASN A 191 4.38 5.82 8.10
C ASN A 191 4.65 7.27 8.52
N GLU A 192 4.83 8.12 7.52
CA GLU A 192 5.12 9.55 7.59
C GLU A 192 4.03 10.33 8.35
N TYR A 193 2.76 10.01 8.15
CA TYR A 193 1.65 10.67 8.86
C TYR A 193 1.72 10.43 10.36
N VAL A 194 2.07 9.21 10.78
CA VAL A 194 2.27 8.90 12.20
C VAL A 194 3.49 9.66 12.74
N LEU A 195 4.59 9.75 11.98
CA LEU A 195 5.78 10.48 12.40
C LEU A 195 5.48 11.98 12.60
N VAL A 196 4.74 12.60 11.67
CA VAL A 196 4.33 14.01 11.78
C VAL A 196 3.54 14.27 13.06
N LEU A 197 2.68 13.33 13.50
CA LEU A 197 1.97 13.47 14.78
C LEU A 197 2.91 13.49 15.99
N PHE A 198 3.95 12.65 16.00
CA PHE A 198 4.98 12.71 17.06
C PHE A 198 5.76 14.01 17.00
N GLN A 199 6.16 14.43 15.80
CA GLN A 199 6.90 15.67 15.58
C GLN A 199 6.08 16.89 16.01
N GLY A 200 4.77 16.92 15.76
CA GLY A 200 3.86 17.96 16.25
C GLY A 200 3.84 18.11 17.78
N THR A 201 4.22 17.06 18.52
CA THR A 201 4.39 17.09 19.99
C THR A 201 5.82 17.42 20.45
N GLY A 202 6.72 17.72 19.52
CA GLY A 202 8.12 18.05 19.78
C GLY A 202 9.07 16.85 19.85
N VAL A 203 8.63 15.62 19.51
CA VAL A 203 9.46 14.41 19.62
C VAL A 203 9.76 13.82 18.25
N GLY A 204 10.97 13.29 18.03
CA GLY A 204 11.36 12.68 16.75
C GLY A 204 11.69 13.69 15.65
N GLN A 205 12.02 14.93 16.02
CA GLN A 205 12.40 16.02 15.11
C GLN A 205 13.68 15.71 14.29
N ASN A 206 14.51 14.84 14.83
CA ASN A 206 15.75 14.35 14.24
C ASN A 206 15.54 13.14 13.31
N ILE A 207 14.30 12.69 13.12
CA ILE A 207 14.00 11.58 12.21
C ILE A 207 13.66 12.13 10.83
N SER A 208 14.40 11.69 9.82
CA SER A 208 14.24 12.15 8.44
C SER A 208 14.40 11.01 7.43
N PRO A 209 13.79 11.12 6.24
CA PRO A 209 14.00 10.16 5.17
C PRO A 209 15.42 10.28 4.58
N VAL A 210 15.93 9.18 4.03
CA VAL A 210 17.16 9.16 3.23
C VAL A 210 16.81 9.48 1.78
N ILE A 211 17.56 10.41 1.19
CA ILE A 211 17.52 10.66 -0.25
C ILE A 211 18.39 9.61 -0.94
N ASP A 212 17.76 8.70 -1.67
CA ASP A 212 18.42 7.68 -2.46
C ASP A 212 18.16 7.93 -3.95
N PRO A 213 19.16 8.30 -4.76
CA PRO A 213 18.97 8.64 -6.18
C PRO A 213 18.26 7.58 -7.04
N LYS A 214 18.29 6.29 -6.63
CA LYS A 214 17.58 5.24 -7.38
C LYS A 214 16.12 5.06 -6.98
N THR A 215 15.72 5.61 -5.84
CA THR A 215 14.36 5.48 -5.29
C THR A 215 13.77 6.82 -4.86
N GLU A 216 14.43 7.92 -5.25
CA GLU A 216 14.18 9.30 -4.81
C GLU A 216 12.78 9.78 -5.18
N ILE A 217 12.30 9.39 -6.35
CA ILE A 217 10.96 9.76 -6.82
C ILE A 217 10.35 8.54 -7.51
N TYR A 218 9.21 8.11 -6.99
CA TYR A 218 8.30 7.20 -7.65
C TYR A 218 6.86 7.62 -7.42
N TRP A 219 5.98 7.18 -8.32
CA TRP A 219 4.54 7.41 -8.18
C TRP A 219 3.94 6.38 -7.22
N ALA A 220 3.47 6.85 -6.07
CA ALA A 220 2.73 6.03 -5.12
C ALA A 220 1.24 6.34 -5.20
N SER A 221 0.42 5.33 -5.51
CA SER A 221 -1.04 5.50 -5.55
C SER A 221 -1.67 5.68 -4.16
N GLY A 222 -0.96 5.30 -3.09
CA GLY A 222 -1.45 5.43 -1.73
C GLY A 222 -2.83 4.81 -1.54
N SER A 223 -3.77 5.60 -1.01
CA SER A 223 -5.18 5.23 -0.83
C SER A 223 -6.10 5.82 -1.90
N SER A 224 -5.56 6.19 -3.05
CA SER A 224 -6.23 6.98 -4.09
C SER A 224 -6.69 6.12 -5.29
N GLY A 225 -7.20 4.93 -5.00
CA GLY A 225 -7.86 4.10 -6.01
C GLY A 225 -9.31 3.82 -5.66
N ILE A 226 -10.14 3.62 -6.68
CA ILE A 226 -11.58 3.37 -6.55
C ILE A 226 -11.99 2.07 -7.25
N GLY A 227 -12.89 1.33 -6.60
CA GLY A 227 -13.59 0.16 -7.16
C GLY A 227 -15.09 0.21 -6.85
N LEU A 228 -15.91 -0.41 -7.69
CA LEU A 228 -17.36 -0.51 -7.51
C LEU A 228 -17.70 -1.89 -6.98
N PHE A 229 -18.26 -1.99 -5.77
CA PHE A 229 -18.65 -3.29 -5.21
C PHE A 229 -19.75 -3.93 -6.06
N ASN A 230 -19.66 -5.25 -6.20
CA ASN A 230 -20.78 -6.02 -6.74
C ASN A 230 -21.99 -5.85 -5.83
N ARG A 231 -23.19 -5.82 -6.42
CA ARG A 231 -24.45 -5.69 -5.67
C ARG A 231 -24.48 -4.47 -4.72
N ALA A 232 -23.85 -3.37 -5.14
CA ALA A 232 -23.92 -2.09 -4.43
C ALA A 232 -25.40 -1.73 -4.11
N PRO A 233 -25.76 -1.42 -2.86
CA PRO A 233 -27.13 -1.12 -2.47
C PRO A 233 -27.69 0.16 -3.13
N HIS A 234 -26.82 1.09 -3.53
CA HIS A 234 -27.16 2.36 -4.15
C HIS A 234 -26.40 2.56 -5.47
N PRO A 235 -26.67 1.75 -6.52
CA PRO A 235 -25.86 1.73 -7.74
C PRO A 235 -25.90 3.06 -8.51
N ASN A 236 -26.99 3.82 -8.41
CA ASN A 236 -27.10 5.14 -9.04
C ASN A 236 -26.30 6.21 -8.28
N ALA A 237 -26.30 6.18 -6.95
CA ALA A 237 -25.49 7.09 -6.14
C ALA A 237 -23.99 6.80 -6.34
N ALA A 238 -23.61 5.52 -6.40
CA ALA A 238 -22.26 5.09 -6.71
C ALA A 238 -21.78 5.64 -8.07
N LYS A 239 -22.62 5.59 -9.11
CA LYS A 239 -22.33 6.19 -10.42
C LYS A 239 -22.12 7.70 -10.34
N VAL A 240 -23.01 8.43 -9.66
CA VAL A 240 -22.87 9.89 -9.50
C VAL A 240 -21.54 10.23 -8.83
N TYR A 241 -21.24 9.60 -7.71
CA TYR A 241 -20.00 9.85 -6.98
C TYR A 241 -18.76 9.47 -7.80
N LEU A 242 -18.75 8.31 -8.44
CA LEU A 242 -17.64 7.85 -9.29
C LEU A 242 -17.34 8.85 -10.41
N ASN A 243 -18.37 9.39 -11.07
CA ASN A 243 -18.17 10.34 -12.16
C ASN A 243 -17.75 11.73 -11.64
N TRP A 244 -18.30 12.19 -10.52
CA TRP A 244 -17.82 13.41 -9.88
C TRP A 244 -16.35 13.27 -9.47
N LEU A 245 -15.98 12.21 -8.73
CA LEU A 245 -14.62 12.00 -8.23
C LEU A 245 -13.59 12.00 -9.36
N LEU A 246 -13.90 11.33 -10.49
CA LEU A 246 -13.01 11.23 -11.65
C LEU A 246 -13.11 12.43 -12.61
N SER A 247 -14.07 13.35 -12.40
CA SER A 247 -14.17 14.57 -13.20
C SER A 247 -13.07 15.56 -12.83
N ARG A 248 -12.85 16.57 -13.69
CA ARG A 248 -11.94 17.67 -13.37
C ARG A 248 -12.32 18.38 -12.06
N SER A 249 -13.61 18.59 -11.82
CA SER A 249 -14.07 19.25 -10.60
C SER A 249 -13.76 18.44 -9.34
N GLY A 250 -14.08 17.13 -9.34
CA GLY A 250 -13.78 16.27 -8.20
C GLY A 250 -12.29 16.07 -7.96
N GLN A 251 -11.47 16.01 -9.01
CA GLN A 251 -10.01 15.98 -8.85
C GLN A 251 -9.45 17.29 -8.26
N LEU A 252 -9.99 18.45 -8.65
CA LEU A 252 -9.59 19.75 -8.08
C LEU A 252 -9.98 19.88 -6.61
N ASP A 253 -11.13 19.33 -6.21
CA ASP A 253 -11.54 19.30 -4.80
C ASP A 253 -10.69 18.30 -4.00
N TRP A 254 -10.37 17.13 -4.57
CA TRP A 254 -9.58 16.09 -3.92
C TRP A 254 -8.17 16.54 -3.53
N VAL A 255 -7.49 17.32 -4.38
CA VAL A 255 -6.11 17.75 -4.10
C VAL A 255 -6.01 18.85 -3.04
N GLN A 256 -7.12 19.42 -2.59
CA GLN A 256 -7.14 20.45 -1.55
C GLN A 256 -7.25 19.87 -0.12
N THR A 257 -7.57 18.58 0.01
CA THR A 257 -7.73 17.89 1.29
C THR A 257 -6.45 17.19 1.72
#